data_AF-A0A4S2EQZ3-F1
#
_entry.id   AF-A0A4S2EQZ3-F1
#
_cell.length_a   1.000
_cell.length_b   1.000
_cell.length_c   1.000
_cell.angle_alpha   90.00
_cell.angle_beta   90.00
_cell.angle_gamma   90.00
#
_symmetry.space_group_name_H-M   'P 1'
#
loop_
_entity.id
_entity.type
_entity.pdbx_description
1 polymer ?
#
loop_
_entity_poly.entity_id
_entity_poly.type
_entity_poly.pdbx_seq_one_letter_code
_entity_poly.pdbx_strand_id
1 'polypeptide(L)'
;MVSQTFKNLAPLKKERITAALLTEFSTYPLKDAQVARIVKDAQIARGAFYKYFTDLNEAYDYIYHLALVDIHADLKPSSPQEILKATRAFITASLKSPYYDLLKLHLTVNELPLAFVDPNLSATRWVLATLSHQTLKEALNDPKNKELYLTRLEQSITQLELSDN
;
A
#
# COMPACT_ATOMS: atom_id res chain seq x y z
N MET A 1 9.60 11.57 7.85
CA MET A 1 8.34 12.34 8.02
C MET A 1 8.42 13.62 7.19
N VAL A 2 7.46 13.84 6.28
CA VAL A 2 7.47 15.03 5.39
C VAL A 2 7.65 16.35 6.15
N SER A 3 8.43 17.25 5.57
CA SER A 3 8.77 18.52 6.22
C SER A 3 7.54 19.34 6.59
N GLN A 4 7.66 20.13 7.66
CA GLN A 4 6.63 21.10 8.03
C GLN A 4 6.37 22.12 6.91
N THR A 5 7.40 22.44 6.14
CA THR A 5 7.27 23.31 4.95
C THR A 5 6.30 22.71 3.93
N PHE A 6 6.41 21.42 3.65
CA PHE A 6 5.53 20.75 2.70
C PHE A 6 4.07 20.73 3.19
N LYS A 7 3.86 20.49 4.50
CA LYS A 7 2.52 20.49 5.11
C LYS A 7 1.80 21.84 4.98
N ASN A 8 2.56 22.94 5.05
CA ASN A 8 2.06 24.31 4.99
C ASN A 8 2.00 24.90 3.56
N LEU A 9 2.27 24.10 2.52
CA LEU A 9 2.15 24.58 1.14
C LEU A 9 0.70 24.96 0.81
N ALA A 10 0.55 25.95 -0.06
CA ALA A 10 -0.76 26.28 -0.64
C ALA A 10 -1.38 25.01 -1.28
N PRO A 11 -2.70 24.77 -1.13
CA PRO A 11 -3.35 23.53 -1.53
C PRO A 11 -3.03 23.09 -2.96
N LEU A 12 -3.16 24.01 -3.93
CA LEU A 12 -2.89 23.74 -5.34
C LEU A 12 -1.45 23.27 -5.61
N LYS A 13 -0.48 23.85 -4.90
CA LYS A 13 0.93 23.45 -5.05
C LYS A 13 1.17 22.08 -4.45
N LYS A 14 0.54 21.78 -3.32
CA LYS A 14 0.61 20.46 -2.67
C LYS A 14 -0.02 19.40 -3.57
N GLU A 15 -1.22 19.64 -4.10
CA GLU A 15 -1.91 18.76 -5.04
C GLU A 15 -1.06 18.46 -6.27
N ARG A 16 -0.45 19.48 -6.89
CA ARG A 16 0.42 19.29 -8.06
C ARG A 16 1.64 18.42 -7.76
N ILE A 17 2.26 18.60 -6.59
CA ILE A 17 3.37 17.74 -6.16
C ILE A 17 2.87 16.31 -5.91
N THR A 18 1.77 16.15 -5.18
CA THR A 18 1.15 14.84 -4.91
C THR A 18 0.81 14.09 -6.20
N ALA A 19 0.25 14.78 -7.21
CA ALA A 19 -0.06 14.20 -8.51
C ALA A 19 1.19 13.73 -9.27
N ALA A 20 2.29 14.51 -9.21
CA ALA A 20 3.56 14.12 -9.81
C ALA A 20 4.19 12.91 -9.10
N LEU A 21 4.11 12.85 -7.76
CA LEU A 21 4.54 11.68 -6.99
C LEU A 21 3.73 10.44 -7.34
N LEU A 22 2.39 10.58 -7.41
CA LEU A 22 1.51 9.49 -7.78
C LEU A 22 1.84 8.97 -9.18
N THR A 23 2.04 9.87 -10.14
CA THR A 23 2.41 9.51 -11.52
C THR A 23 3.72 8.73 -11.55
N GLU A 24 4.76 9.23 -10.88
CA GLU A 24 6.07 8.57 -10.86
C GLU A 24 5.99 7.17 -10.22
N PHE A 25 5.42 7.07 -9.02
CA PHE A 25 5.43 5.83 -8.23
C PHE A 25 4.35 4.82 -8.62
N SER A 26 3.40 5.21 -9.48
CA SER A 26 2.50 4.28 -10.16
C SER A 26 3.12 3.71 -11.43
N THR A 27 4.08 4.43 -12.03
CA THR A 27 4.68 4.05 -13.31
C THR A 27 5.98 3.25 -13.13
N TYR A 28 6.80 3.63 -12.14
CA TYR A 28 8.14 3.07 -11.95
C TYR A 28 8.28 2.45 -10.56
N PRO A 29 8.93 1.27 -10.44
CA PRO A 29 9.35 0.76 -9.15
C PRO A 29 10.18 1.79 -8.38
N LEU A 30 10.14 1.77 -7.05
CA LEU A 30 10.83 2.75 -6.21
C LEU A 30 12.33 2.84 -6.53
N LYS A 31 12.96 1.70 -6.80
CA LYS A 31 14.38 1.61 -7.19
C LYS A 31 14.72 2.32 -8.51
N ASP A 32 13.73 2.45 -9.40
CA ASP A 32 13.88 3.02 -10.74
C ASP A 32 13.31 4.45 -10.81
N ALA A 33 12.68 4.92 -9.73
CA ALA A 33 12.09 6.23 -9.62
C ALA A 33 13.16 7.34 -9.65
N GLN A 34 12.80 8.52 -10.19
CA GLN A 34 13.74 9.61 -10.39
C GLN A 34 13.16 10.96 -9.96
N VAL A 35 13.93 11.66 -9.11
CA VAL A 35 13.63 13.05 -8.70
C VAL A 35 13.47 13.96 -9.92
N ALA A 36 14.25 13.75 -10.99
CA ALA A 36 14.21 14.58 -12.19
C ALA A 36 12.83 14.56 -12.89
N ARG A 37 12.15 13.41 -12.95
CA ARG A 37 10.81 13.29 -13.52
C ARG A 37 9.78 13.97 -12.62
N ILE A 38 9.82 13.66 -11.32
CA ILE A 38 8.94 14.28 -10.32
C ILE A 38 8.99 15.81 -10.37
N VAL A 39 10.18 16.41 -10.36
CA VAL A 39 10.31 17.87 -10.29
C VAL A 39 9.89 18.56 -11.59
N LYS A 40 10.09 17.88 -12.73
CA LYS A 40 9.60 18.33 -14.04
C LYS A 40 8.07 18.36 -14.04
N ASP A 41 7.43 17.27 -13.65
CA ASP A 41 5.97 17.14 -13.67
C ASP A 41 5.30 18.02 -12.61
N ALA A 42 5.91 18.12 -11.42
CA ALA A 42 5.46 19.01 -10.35
C ALA A 42 5.76 20.50 -10.61
N GLN A 43 6.50 20.82 -11.68
CA GLN A 43 6.95 22.17 -12.03
C GLN A 43 7.61 22.89 -10.84
N ILE A 44 8.58 22.23 -10.21
CA ILE A 44 9.38 22.78 -9.13
C ILE A 44 10.88 22.63 -9.43
N ALA A 45 11.72 23.47 -8.82
CA ALA A 45 13.16 23.28 -8.91
C ALA A 45 13.60 22.04 -8.10
N ARG A 46 14.70 21.39 -8.51
CA ARG A 46 15.26 20.22 -7.79
C ARG A 46 15.57 20.52 -6.32
N GLY A 47 16.10 21.71 -6.01
CA GLY A 47 16.34 22.13 -4.63
C GLY A 47 15.06 22.24 -3.79
N ALA A 48 13.90 22.51 -4.41
CA ALA A 48 12.63 22.54 -3.71
C ALA A 48 12.16 21.13 -3.30
N PHE A 49 12.43 20.11 -4.12
CA PHE A 49 12.16 18.71 -3.74
C PHE A 49 12.85 18.37 -2.42
N TYR A 50 14.15 18.64 -2.32
CA TYR A 50 14.93 18.34 -1.11
C TYR A 50 14.57 19.22 0.10
N LYS A 51 13.84 20.33 -0.12
CA LYS A 51 13.22 21.10 0.97
C LYS A 51 11.97 20.40 1.52
N TYR A 52 11.29 19.59 0.70
CA TYR A 52 10.03 18.95 1.04
C TYR A 52 10.21 17.52 1.56
N PHE A 53 11.08 16.76 0.89
CA PHE A 53 11.41 15.37 1.14
C PHE A 53 12.92 15.19 1.19
N THR A 54 13.40 14.39 2.12
CA THR A 54 14.82 14.10 2.31
C THR A 54 15.38 13.30 1.14
N ASP A 55 14.61 12.33 0.64
CA ASP A 55 14.95 11.46 -0.46
C ASP A 55 13.69 10.92 -1.17
N LEU A 56 13.87 9.96 -2.08
CA LEU A 56 12.75 9.30 -2.76
C LEU A 56 11.93 8.41 -1.83
N ASN A 57 12.55 7.78 -0.82
CA ASN A 57 11.85 6.91 0.13
C ASN A 57 10.84 7.71 0.94
N GLU A 58 11.22 8.89 1.45
CA GLU A 58 10.30 9.74 2.20
C GLU A 58 9.14 10.28 1.33
N ALA A 59 9.41 10.57 0.05
CA ALA A 59 8.37 10.96 -0.89
C ALA A 59 7.43 9.79 -1.24
N TYR A 60 7.98 8.58 -1.33
CA TYR A 60 7.23 7.34 -1.52
C TYR A 60 6.34 7.01 -0.34
N ASP A 61 6.89 7.02 0.88
CA ASP A 61 6.16 6.78 2.13
C ASP A 61 4.99 7.76 2.28
N TYR A 62 5.20 9.02 1.90
CA TYR A 62 4.16 10.03 1.91
C TYR A 62 2.98 9.66 1.01
N ILE A 63 3.23 9.34 -0.27
CA ILE A 63 2.14 9.03 -1.21
C ILE A 63 1.48 7.69 -0.88
N TYR A 64 2.26 6.71 -0.40
CA TYR A 64 1.73 5.41 0.01
C TYR A 64 0.82 5.54 1.24
N HIS A 65 1.21 6.34 2.22
CA HIS A 65 0.35 6.64 3.36
C HIS A 65 -0.96 7.32 2.94
N LEU A 66 -0.91 8.28 1.99
CA LEU A 66 -2.12 8.89 1.44
C LEU A 66 -3.03 7.85 0.79
N ALA A 67 -2.47 6.91 0.02
CA ALA A 67 -3.23 5.83 -0.60
C ALA A 67 -3.93 4.94 0.43
N LEU A 68 -3.24 4.57 1.52
CA LEU A 68 -3.82 3.76 2.59
C LEU A 68 -4.97 4.48 3.31
N VAL A 69 -4.84 5.79 3.52
CA VAL A 69 -5.90 6.63 4.11
C VAL A 69 -7.10 6.75 3.16
N ASP A 70 -6.85 6.96 1.86
CA ASP A 70 -7.88 7.08 0.82
C ASP A 70 -8.77 5.83 0.74
N ILE A 71 -8.17 4.64 0.77
CA ILE A 71 -8.91 3.38 0.70
C ILE A 71 -9.50 2.95 2.06
N HIS A 72 -9.34 3.77 3.12
CA HIS A 72 -9.72 3.46 4.49
C HIS A 72 -9.21 2.08 4.95
N ALA A 73 -7.93 1.79 4.68
CA ALA A 73 -7.33 0.51 5.02
C ALA A 73 -7.39 0.26 6.54
N ASP A 74 -8.04 -0.82 6.95
CA ASP A 74 -7.91 -1.33 8.31
C ASP A 74 -6.58 -2.08 8.43
N LEU A 75 -5.65 -1.48 9.16
CA LEU A 75 -4.30 -2.00 9.35
C LEU A 75 -4.15 -2.86 10.61
N LYS A 76 -5.22 -3.00 11.42
CA LYS A 76 -5.17 -3.72 12.69
C LYS A 76 -6.36 -4.68 12.89
N PRO A 77 -6.73 -5.51 11.89
CA PRO A 77 -7.72 -6.56 12.12
C PRO A 77 -7.18 -7.53 13.19
N SER A 78 -8.02 -7.95 14.12
CA SER A 78 -7.61 -8.71 15.30
C SER A 78 -8.11 -10.16 15.29
N SER A 79 -9.30 -10.41 14.71
CA SER A 79 -9.86 -11.77 14.54
C SER A 79 -9.71 -12.32 13.11
N PRO A 80 -9.80 -13.64 12.89
CA PRO A 80 -9.79 -14.23 11.55
C PRO A 80 -10.83 -13.63 10.60
N GLN A 81 -12.05 -13.43 11.09
CA GLN A 81 -13.15 -12.84 10.30
C GLN A 81 -12.89 -11.35 9.99
N GLU A 82 -12.30 -10.60 10.92
CA GLU A 82 -11.85 -9.23 10.64
C GLU A 82 -10.74 -9.18 9.60
N ILE A 83 -9.81 -10.14 9.59
CA ILE A 83 -8.77 -10.24 8.56
C ILE A 83 -9.40 -10.45 7.18
N LEU A 84 -10.34 -11.38 7.04
CA LEU A 84 -11.04 -11.61 5.77
C LEU A 84 -11.77 -10.34 5.30
N LYS A 85 -12.51 -9.70 6.22
CA LYS A 85 -13.24 -8.46 5.93
C LYS A 85 -12.31 -7.34 5.50
N ALA A 86 -11.22 -7.11 6.24
CA ALA A 86 -10.22 -6.09 5.93
C ALA A 86 -9.56 -6.37 4.57
N THR A 87 -9.22 -7.62 4.28
CA THR A 87 -8.64 -8.04 2.99
C THR A 87 -9.59 -7.75 1.83
N ARG A 88 -10.87 -8.14 1.95
CA ARG A 88 -11.90 -7.88 0.94
C ARG A 88 -12.15 -6.38 0.74
N ALA A 89 -12.23 -5.62 1.83
CA ALA A 89 -12.40 -4.18 1.80
C ALA A 89 -11.23 -3.50 1.09
N PHE A 90 -9.99 -3.85 1.44
CA PHE A 90 -8.78 -3.32 0.82
C PHE A 90 -8.79 -3.55 -0.69
N ILE A 91 -9.03 -4.79 -1.15
CA ILE A 91 -9.07 -5.13 -2.58
C ILE A 91 -10.15 -4.30 -3.28
N THR A 92 -11.36 -4.26 -2.72
CA THR A 92 -12.50 -3.58 -3.32
C THR A 92 -12.27 -2.08 -3.46
N ALA A 93 -11.71 -1.45 -2.43
CA ALA A 93 -11.42 -0.02 -2.42
C ALA A 93 -10.24 0.31 -3.34
N SER A 94 -9.17 -0.49 -3.31
CA SER A 94 -8.00 -0.31 -4.17
C SER A 94 -8.35 -0.34 -5.65
N LEU A 95 -9.22 -1.27 -6.08
CA LEU A 95 -9.63 -1.41 -7.49
C LEU A 95 -10.42 -0.21 -8.03
N LYS A 96 -10.95 0.65 -7.16
CA LYS A 96 -11.70 1.86 -7.54
C LYS A 96 -10.90 3.13 -7.29
N SER A 97 -9.74 3.02 -6.65
CA SER A 97 -8.95 4.15 -6.20
C SER A 97 -8.03 4.66 -7.32
N PRO A 98 -7.77 5.98 -7.42
CA PRO A 98 -6.72 6.50 -8.28
C PRO A 98 -5.32 6.00 -7.88
N TYR A 99 -5.18 5.40 -6.69
CA TYR A 99 -3.92 4.81 -6.21
C TYR A 99 -3.74 3.33 -6.59
N TYR A 100 -4.63 2.74 -7.40
CA TYR A 100 -4.56 1.31 -7.74
C TYR A 100 -3.17 0.85 -8.20
N ASP A 101 -2.58 1.54 -9.18
CA ASP A 101 -1.28 1.15 -9.75
C ASP A 101 -0.14 1.31 -8.73
N LEU A 102 -0.16 2.35 -7.90
CA LEU A 102 0.77 2.52 -6.78
C LEU A 102 0.67 1.36 -5.78
N LEU A 103 -0.55 0.99 -5.37
CA LEU A 103 -0.79 -0.09 -4.40
C LEU A 103 -0.39 -1.45 -4.98
N LYS A 104 -0.74 -1.71 -6.24
CA LYS A 104 -0.33 -2.92 -6.96
C LYS A 104 1.20 -3.01 -7.04
N LEU A 105 1.87 -1.93 -7.45
CA LEU A 105 3.32 -1.92 -7.60
C LEU A 105 4.03 -2.05 -6.25
N HIS A 106 3.47 -1.48 -5.19
CA HIS A 106 3.92 -1.72 -3.82
C HIS A 106 3.94 -3.21 -3.52
N LEU A 107 2.79 -3.89 -3.60
CA LEU A 107 2.64 -5.30 -3.22
C LEU A 107 3.39 -6.28 -4.13
N THR A 108 3.68 -5.89 -5.37
CA THR A 108 4.29 -6.81 -6.35
C THR A 108 5.78 -6.62 -6.51
N VAL A 109 6.31 -5.41 -6.27
CA VAL A 109 7.70 -5.07 -6.60
C VAL A 109 8.43 -4.33 -5.47
N ASN A 110 7.81 -3.33 -4.85
CA ASN A 110 8.52 -2.45 -3.92
C ASN A 110 8.55 -2.97 -2.48
N GLU A 111 7.56 -3.78 -2.09
CA GLU A 111 7.50 -4.32 -0.74
C GLU A 111 8.70 -5.22 -0.45
N LEU A 112 9.23 -5.09 0.77
CA LEU A 112 10.14 -6.09 1.29
C LEU A 112 9.37 -7.37 1.60
N PRO A 113 10.04 -8.53 1.61
CA PRO A 113 9.44 -9.77 2.09
C PRO A 113 8.83 -9.57 3.48
N LEU A 114 7.64 -10.13 3.69
CA LEU A 114 7.01 -10.14 5.01
C LEU A 114 7.98 -10.74 6.05
N ALA A 115 8.25 -9.95 7.09
CA ALA A 115 9.08 -10.35 8.21
C ALA A 115 8.30 -10.19 9.51
N PHE A 116 8.14 -11.28 10.25
CA PHE A 116 7.48 -11.28 11.55
C PHE A 116 8.54 -11.27 12.64
N VAL A 117 8.62 -10.16 13.37
CA VAL A 117 9.63 -9.94 14.41
C VAL A 117 9.14 -10.25 15.83
N ASP A 118 7.83 -10.45 15.99
CA ASP A 118 7.23 -10.80 17.29
C ASP A 118 7.37 -12.32 17.54
N PRO A 119 8.20 -12.74 18.51
CA PRO A 119 8.38 -14.15 18.82
C PRO A 119 7.13 -14.80 19.44
N ASN A 120 6.16 -14.01 19.91
CA ASN A 120 4.93 -14.50 20.52
C ASN A 120 3.76 -14.57 19.52
N LEU A 121 4.01 -14.32 18.24
CA LEU A 121 2.99 -14.41 17.21
C LEU A 121 2.46 -15.84 17.12
N SER A 122 1.15 -16.03 17.32
CA SER A 122 0.54 -17.36 17.24
C SER A 122 0.65 -17.93 15.82
N ALA A 123 0.73 -19.25 15.70
CA ALA A 123 0.76 -19.93 14.40
C ALA A 123 -0.45 -19.53 13.52
N THR A 124 -1.65 -19.48 14.10
CA THR A 124 -2.87 -19.03 13.43
C THR A 124 -2.71 -17.60 12.91
N ARG A 125 -2.22 -16.67 13.73
CA ARG A 125 -2.01 -15.29 13.29
C ARG A 125 -0.95 -15.16 12.20
N TRP A 126 0.14 -15.92 12.31
CA TRP A 126 1.21 -15.95 11.33
C TRP A 126 0.71 -16.45 9.96
N VAL A 127 -0.02 -17.56 9.93
CA VAL A 127 -0.60 -18.11 8.70
C VAL A 127 -1.60 -17.13 8.10
N LEU A 128 -2.54 -16.59 8.90
CA LEU A 128 -3.57 -15.69 8.38
C LEU A 128 -3.01 -14.37 7.87
N ALA A 129 -1.99 -13.81 8.52
CA ALA A 129 -1.30 -12.61 8.04
C ALA A 129 -0.57 -12.87 6.71
N THR A 130 0.02 -14.05 6.55
CA THR A 130 0.71 -14.44 5.32
C THR A 130 -0.28 -14.66 4.18
N LEU A 131 -1.36 -15.40 4.43
CA LEU A 131 -2.38 -15.71 3.42
C LEU A 131 -3.18 -14.48 3.00
N SER A 132 -3.52 -13.59 3.93
CA SER A 132 -4.20 -12.33 3.60
C SER A 132 -3.33 -11.45 2.70
N HIS A 133 -2.05 -11.29 3.04
CA HIS A 133 -1.10 -10.54 2.23
C HIS A 133 -0.92 -11.12 0.82
N GLN A 134 -0.77 -12.45 0.72
CA GLN A 134 -0.71 -13.13 -0.57
C GLN A 134 -2.00 -12.92 -1.38
N THR A 135 -3.15 -12.96 -0.71
CA THR A 135 -4.45 -12.70 -1.34
C THR A 135 -4.54 -11.29 -1.90
N LEU A 136 -4.05 -10.27 -1.18
CA LEU A 136 -3.98 -8.89 -1.68
C LEU A 136 -3.15 -8.82 -2.96
N LYS A 137 -1.94 -9.38 -2.92
CA LYS A 137 -1.00 -9.38 -4.05
C LYS A 137 -1.60 -10.04 -5.29
N GLU A 138 -2.17 -11.24 -5.14
CA GLU A 138 -2.79 -11.97 -6.24
C GLU A 138 -4.01 -11.22 -6.80
N ALA A 139 -4.89 -10.72 -5.93
CA ALA A 139 -6.10 -10.02 -6.36
C ALA A 139 -5.81 -8.67 -7.05
N LEU A 140 -4.80 -7.93 -6.62
CA LEU A 140 -4.41 -6.70 -7.30
C LEU A 140 -3.65 -6.99 -8.61
N ASN A 141 -2.93 -8.11 -8.71
CA ASN A 141 -2.25 -8.52 -9.94
C ASN A 141 -3.21 -9.11 -10.99
N ASP A 142 -4.22 -9.87 -10.55
CA ASP A 142 -5.27 -10.45 -11.38
C ASP A 142 -6.70 -10.13 -10.84
N PRO A 143 -7.19 -8.90 -11.08
CA PRO A 143 -8.50 -8.46 -10.56
C PRO A 143 -9.70 -9.26 -11.08
N LYS A 144 -9.56 -9.96 -12.20
CA LYS A 144 -10.65 -10.77 -12.79
C LYS A 144 -10.94 -11.99 -11.93
N ASN A 145 -9.92 -12.53 -11.26
CA ASN A 145 -10.01 -13.71 -10.39
C ASN A 145 -10.00 -13.36 -8.89
N LYS A 146 -10.19 -12.10 -8.50
CA LYS A 146 -10.16 -11.68 -7.08
C LYS A 146 -11.05 -12.51 -6.14
N GLU A 147 -12.24 -12.91 -6.60
CA GLU A 147 -13.15 -13.72 -5.79
C GLU A 147 -12.61 -15.12 -5.54
N LEU A 148 -11.89 -15.71 -6.50
CA LEU A 148 -11.21 -16.99 -6.30
C LEU A 148 -10.19 -16.91 -5.16
N TYR A 149 -9.37 -15.86 -5.14
CA TYR A 149 -8.35 -15.67 -4.09
C TYR A 149 -9.00 -15.41 -2.72
N LEU A 150 -10.06 -14.60 -2.69
CA LEU A 150 -10.82 -14.35 -1.46
C LEU A 150 -11.49 -15.62 -0.92
N THR A 151 -12.06 -16.46 -1.79
CA THR A 151 -12.64 -17.75 -1.40
C THR A 151 -11.57 -18.70 -0.85
N ARG A 152 -10.35 -18.70 -1.40
CA ARG A 152 -9.24 -19.50 -0.82
C ARG A 152 -8.90 -19.06 0.60
N LEU A 153 -8.78 -17.74 0.84
CA LEU A 153 -8.53 -17.20 2.17
C LEU A 153 -9.65 -17.57 3.16
N GLU A 154 -10.91 -17.42 2.74
CA GLU A 154 -12.09 -17.78 3.52
C GLU A 154 -12.07 -19.27 3.91
N GLN A 155 -11.81 -20.16 2.95
CA GLN A 155 -11.69 -21.60 3.20
C GLN A 155 -10.54 -21.92 4.17
N SER A 156 -9.39 -21.26 4.04
CA SER A 156 -8.27 -21.43 4.97
C SER A 156 -8.64 -21.00 6.40
N ILE A 157 -9.36 -19.89 6.56
CA ILE A 157 -9.86 -19.45 7.87
C ILE A 157 -10.80 -20.49 8.47
N THR A 158 -11.79 -20.96 7.72
CA THR A 158 -12.74 -21.98 8.20
C THR A 158 -12.03 -23.27 8.63
N GLN A 159 -11.03 -23.73 7.89
CA GLN A 159 -10.27 -24.92 8.25
C GLN A 159 -9.48 -24.74 9.56
N LEU A 160 -8.87 -23.56 9.77
CA LEU A 160 -8.13 -23.26 10.98
C LEU A 160 -9.06 -23.15 12.21
N GLU A 161 -10.23 -22.53 12.06
CA GLU A 161 -11.24 -22.44 13.14
C GLU A 161 -11.81 -23.82 13.53
N LEU A 162 -11.87 -24.78 12.59
CA LEU A 162 -12.28 -26.16 12.87
C LEU A 162 -11.20 -26.98 13.57
N SER A 163 -9.91 -26.69 13.37
CA SER A 163 -8.80 -27.40 14.03
C SER A 163 -8.52 -26.96 15.46
N ASP A 164 -9.02 -25.78 15.86
CA ASP A 164 -8.89 -25.23 17.21
C ASP A 164 -10.02 -25.72 18.17
N ASN A 165 -11.00 -26.49 17.66
CA ASN A 165 -12.09 -27.11 18.43
C ASN A 165 -11.90 -28.62 18.57
#